data_AF-S7XGY4-F1
#
_entry.id   AF-S7XGY4-F1
#
_cell.length_a   1.000
_cell.length_b   1.000
_cell.length_c   1.000
_cell.angle_alpha   90.00
_cell.angle_beta   90.00
_cell.angle_gamma   90.00
#
_symmetry.space_group_name_H-M   'P 1'
#
loop_
_entity.id
_entity.type
_entity.pdbx_description
1 polymer ?
#
loop_
_entity_poly.entity_id
_entity_poly.type
_entity_poly.pdbx_seq_one_letter_code
_entity_poly.pdbx_strand_id
1 'polypeptide(L)'
;MGVILEVDETVISRRGIIINPTTLSDEVADMVWILGVVDQTNIRFFFIKRVENRQSNALARVLDGIIRVGSVLCGDGYPSYPAVAVNLNLSHIIVNHSHGFVNEDGDNTNTIESFWSHLKSSMRKKKRGYEAKHRFMVR
;
A
#
# COMPACT_ATOMS: atom_id res chain seq x y z
N MET A 1 -21.48 9.32 -8.66
CA MET A 1 -20.91 9.89 -7.41
C MET A 1 -19.55 9.25 -7.19
N GLY A 2 -18.52 10.00 -6.81
CA GLY A 2 -17.21 9.46 -6.42
C GLY A 2 -17.31 8.58 -5.18
N VAL A 3 -16.29 7.77 -4.92
CA VAL A 3 -16.13 6.98 -3.68
C VAL A 3 -14.85 7.39 -2.97
N ILE A 4 -14.74 7.12 -1.67
CA ILE A 4 -13.49 7.25 -0.93
C ILE A 4 -12.74 5.94 -1.04
N LEU A 5 -11.49 6.02 -1.49
CA LEU A 5 -10.59 4.90 -1.68
C LEU A 5 -9.40 5.06 -0.75
N GLU A 6 -9.16 4.11 0.15
CA GLU A 6 -7.91 4.08 0.90
C GLU A 6 -6.79 3.62 -0.03
N VAL A 7 -5.64 4.26 0.04
CA VAL A 7 -4.43 3.92 -0.72
C VAL A 7 -3.23 3.87 0.21
N ASP A 8 -2.37 2.88 -0.01
CA ASP A 8 -1.08 2.78 0.66
C ASP A 8 -0.13 1.89 -0.15
N GLU A 9 1.17 2.11 0.01
CA GLU A 9 2.20 1.24 -0.55
C GLU A 9 2.85 0.35 0.50
N THR A 10 3.22 -0.84 0.06
CA THR A 10 4.08 -1.70 0.85
C THR A 10 5.19 -2.29 0.00
N VAL A 11 6.33 -2.57 0.64
CA VAL A 11 7.45 -3.25 0.00
C VAL A 11 7.60 -4.65 0.58
N ILE A 12 7.84 -5.61 -0.30
CA ILE A 12 8.23 -6.97 0.07
C ILE A 12 9.64 -7.24 -0.45
N SER A 13 10.42 -8.03 0.28
CA SER A 13 11.74 -8.46 -0.18
C SER A 13 11.92 -9.96 0.03
N ARG A 14 12.77 -10.57 -0.79
CA ARG A 14 13.20 -11.97 -0.57
C ARG A 14 14.00 -12.13 0.74
N ARG A 15 14.73 -11.09 1.15
CA ARG A 15 15.63 -11.13 2.32
C ARG A 15 14.86 -11.09 3.64
N GLY A 16 13.62 -10.59 3.63
CA GLY A 16 12.76 -10.54 4.79
C GLY A 16 11.77 -9.39 4.72
N ILE A 17 11.14 -9.11 5.86
CA ILE A 17 10.20 -7.99 5.95
C ILE A 17 10.96 -6.72 6.29
N ILE A 18 10.73 -5.71 5.48
CA ILE A 18 11.15 -4.35 5.73
C ILE A 18 10.13 -3.71 6.67
N ILE A 19 10.63 -3.19 7.80
CA ILE A 19 9.80 -2.56 8.83
C ILE A 19 9.57 -1.08 8.51
N ASN A 20 10.62 -0.36 8.09
CA ASN A 20 10.52 1.03 7.66
C ASN A 20 10.92 1.15 6.18
N PRO A 21 9.95 1.22 5.27
CA PRO A 21 10.21 1.29 3.84
C PRO A 21 10.44 2.74 3.37
N THR A 22 10.08 3.74 4.18
CA THR A 22 10.10 5.15 3.80
C THR A 22 11.51 5.64 3.50
N THR A 23 12.51 5.11 4.20
CA THR A 23 13.94 5.47 4.02
C THR A 23 14.67 4.63 2.98
N LEU A 24 14.00 3.66 2.36
CA LEU A 24 14.63 2.79 1.37
C LEU A 24 14.57 3.42 -0.02
N SER A 25 15.70 3.31 -0.74
CA SER A 25 15.75 3.60 -2.16
C SER A 25 14.86 2.61 -2.92
N ASP A 26 14.16 3.11 -3.94
CA ASP A 26 13.34 2.30 -4.83
C ASP A 26 14.20 1.37 -5.72
N GLU A 27 15.52 1.58 -5.79
CA GLU A 27 16.46 0.85 -6.65
C GLU A 27 17.07 -0.41 -6.00
N VAL A 28 16.70 -0.73 -4.75
CA VAL A 28 17.32 -1.85 -4.05
C VAL A 28 16.91 -3.18 -4.68
N ALA A 29 17.90 -3.90 -5.20
CA ALA A 29 17.71 -5.25 -5.73
C ALA A 29 17.03 -6.19 -4.72
N ASP A 30 16.19 -7.10 -5.22
CA ASP A 30 15.35 -8.02 -4.43
C ASP A 30 14.15 -7.41 -3.68
N MET A 31 13.82 -6.13 -3.93
CA MET A 31 12.60 -5.49 -3.42
C MET A 31 11.52 -5.36 -4.48
N VAL A 32 10.26 -5.48 -4.05
CA VAL A 32 9.07 -5.30 -4.89
C VAL A 32 8.12 -4.37 -4.17
N TRP A 33 7.88 -3.20 -4.77
CA TRP A 33 6.84 -2.29 -4.34
C TRP A 33 5.48 -2.76 -4.83
N ILE A 34 4.50 -2.68 -3.94
CA ILE A 34 3.11 -3.05 -4.18
C ILE A 34 2.26 -1.87 -3.72
N LEU A 35 1.46 -1.34 -4.62
CA LEU A 35 0.40 -0.39 -4.33
C LEU A 35 -0.88 -1.17 -4.05
N GLY A 36 -1.62 -0.78 -3.02
CA GLY A 36 -2.94 -1.33 -2.75
C GLY A 36 -3.99 -0.23 -2.62
N VAL A 37 -5.20 -0.55 -3.06
CA VAL A 37 -6.36 0.34 -3.00
C VAL A 37 -7.57 -0.45 -2.54
N VAL A 38 -8.35 0.12 -1.62
CA VAL A 38 -9.63 -0.44 -1.16
C VAL A 38 -10.70 0.63 -1.14
N ASP A 39 -11.88 0.30 -1.64
CA ASP A 39 -13.08 1.15 -1.52
C ASP A 39 -13.67 1.01 -0.12
N GLN A 40 -13.78 2.14 0.60
CA GLN A 40 -14.32 2.17 1.96
C GLN A 40 -15.81 1.80 2.03
N THR A 41 -16.56 2.06 0.95
CA THR A 41 -18.00 1.77 0.87
C THR A 41 -18.24 0.32 0.43
N ASN A 42 -17.38 -0.20 -0.45
CA ASN A 42 -17.44 -1.58 -0.92
C ASN A 42 -16.09 -2.27 -0.78
N ILE A 43 -15.81 -2.82 0.39
CA ILE A 43 -14.54 -3.51 0.70
C ILE A 43 -14.24 -4.71 -0.21
N ARG A 44 -15.20 -5.21 -1.01
CA ARG A 44 -14.93 -6.23 -2.04
C ARG A 44 -14.25 -5.65 -3.27
N PHE A 45 -14.38 -4.35 -3.50
CA PHE A 45 -13.57 -3.62 -4.46
C PHE A 45 -12.24 -3.27 -3.80
N PHE A 46 -11.30 -4.19 -3.97
CA PHE A 46 -9.95 -4.10 -3.47
C PHE A 46 -9.00 -4.66 -4.52
N PHE A 47 -7.87 -4.00 -4.73
CA PHE A 47 -6.82 -4.51 -5.60
C PHE A 47 -5.43 -4.18 -5.10
N ILE A 48 -4.47 -5.01 -5.51
CA ILE A 48 -3.05 -4.77 -5.33
C ILE A 48 -2.33 -4.91 -6.65
N LYS A 49 -1.36 -4.04 -6.90
CA LYS A 49 -0.57 -4.02 -8.12
C LYS A 49 0.88 -3.77 -7.78
N ARG A 50 1.77 -4.50 -8.46
CA ARG A 50 3.19 -4.21 -8.42
C ARG A 50 3.43 -2.86 -9.10
N VAL A 51 4.23 -2.01 -8.48
CA VAL A 51 4.72 -0.75 -9.06
C VAL A 51 6.24 -0.81 -9.21
N GLU A 52 6.77 -0.11 -10.20
CA GLU A 52 8.22 -0.05 -10.44
C GLU A 52 8.95 0.77 -9.36
N ASN A 53 8.34 1.85 -8.92
CA ASN A 53 8.80 2.76 -7.88
C ASN A 53 7.58 3.52 -7.33
N ARG A 54 7.78 4.41 -6.34
CA ARG A 54 6.69 5.19 -5.74
C ARG A 54 6.53 6.58 -6.35
N GLN A 55 7.13 6.84 -7.52
CA GLN A 55 6.98 8.13 -8.18
C GLN A 55 5.55 8.31 -8.69
N SER A 56 5.07 9.54 -8.66
CA SER A 56 3.69 9.89 -9.02
C SER A 56 3.27 9.39 -10.40
N ASN A 57 4.17 9.36 -11.39
CA ASN A 57 3.90 8.83 -12.72
C ASN A 57 3.67 7.31 -12.73
N ALA A 58 4.44 6.54 -11.97
CA ALA A 58 4.31 5.10 -11.86
C ALA A 58 3.01 4.73 -11.13
N LEU A 59 2.72 5.43 -10.03
CA LEU A 59 1.47 5.25 -9.27
C LEU A 59 0.25 5.62 -10.12
N ALA A 60 0.26 6.79 -10.77
CA ALA A 60 -0.85 7.24 -11.60
C ALA A 60 -1.14 6.26 -12.74
N ARG A 61 -0.10 5.72 -13.41
CA ARG A 61 -0.27 4.70 -14.46
C ARG A 61 -0.97 3.43 -13.98
N VAL A 62 -0.78 3.05 -12.72
CA VAL A 62 -1.46 1.87 -12.15
C VAL A 62 -2.91 2.14 -11.81
N LEU A 63 -3.23 3.37 -11.40
CA LEU A 63 -4.58 3.75 -10.98
C LEU A 63 -5.48 4.19 -12.15
N ASP A 64 -4.88 4.65 -13.24
CA ASP A 64 -5.58 5.12 -14.44
C ASP A 64 -6.49 4.02 -15.03
N GLY A 65 -7.70 4.41 -15.41
CA GLY A 65 -8.75 3.50 -15.91
C GLY A 65 -9.34 2.51 -14.89
N ILE A 66 -8.75 2.38 -13.68
CA ILE A 66 -9.30 1.55 -12.59
C ILE A 66 -10.16 2.40 -11.66
N ILE A 67 -9.66 3.58 -11.28
CA ILE A 67 -10.36 4.51 -10.39
C ILE A 67 -11.28 5.40 -11.21
N ARG A 68 -12.52 5.54 -10.73
CA ARG A 68 -13.50 6.46 -11.32
C ARG A 68 -13.10 7.91 -11.04
N VAL A 69 -13.08 8.74 -12.07
CA VAL A 69 -12.91 10.20 -11.98
C VAL A 69 -13.85 10.82 -10.94
N GLY A 70 -13.35 11.79 -10.17
CA GLY A 70 -14.09 12.43 -9.08
C GLY A 70 -14.21 11.59 -7.81
N SER A 71 -13.52 10.44 -7.73
CA SER A 71 -13.32 9.73 -6.46
C SER A 71 -12.29 10.46 -5.59
N VAL A 72 -12.23 10.08 -4.32
CA VAL A 72 -11.31 10.65 -3.34
C VAL A 72 -10.28 9.60 -2.96
N LEU A 73 -9.01 9.94 -3.10
CA LEU A 73 -7.91 9.12 -2.67
C LEU A 73 -7.58 9.52 -1.22
N CYS A 74 -7.78 8.60 -0.28
CA CYS A 74 -7.45 8.77 1.14
C CYS A 74 -6.18 7.98 1.44
N GLY A 75 -5.10 8.66 1.80
CA GLY A 75 -3.80 8.03 1.99
C GLY A 75 -3.00 8.73 3.07
N ASP A 76 -1.79 8.23 3.29
CA ASP A 76 -0.82 8.93 4.11
C ASP A 76 -0.32 10.22 3.40
N GLY A 77 0.53 10.98 4.07
CA GLY A 77 1.12 12.20 3.52
C GLY A 77 2.21 11.97 2.47
N TYR A 78 2.28 10.82 1.78
CA TYR A 78 3.39 10.54 0.87
C TYR A 78 3.44 11.56 -0.30
N PRO A 79 4.61 12.14 -0.64
CA PRO A 79 4.70 13.29 -1.56
C PRO A 79 4.18 13.06 -2.98
N SER A 80 4.07 11.80 -3.42
CA SER A 80 3.58 11.48 -4.76
C SER A 80 2.07 11.62 -4.91
N TYR A 81 1.29 11.36 -3.85
CA TYR A 81 -0.17 11.29 -3.95
C TYR A 81 -0.86 12.59 -4.38
N PRO A 82 -0.45 13.78 -3.93
CA PRO A 82 -1.01 15.03 -4.43
C PRO A 82 -0.92 15.15 -5.96
N ALA A 83 0.22 14.79 -6.56
CA ALA A 83 0.39 14.81 -8.01
C ALA A 83 -0.44 13.71 -8.71
N VAL A 84 -0.56 12.53 -8.12
CA VAL A 84 -1.42 11.44 -8.62
C VAL A 84 -2.89 11.89 -8.69
N ALA A 85 -3.39 12.53 -7.62
CA ALA A 85 -4.76 12.99 -7.56
C ALA A 85 -5.06 14.04 -8.63
N VAL A 86 -4.17 15.02 -8.81
CA VAL A 86 -4.28 16.01 -9.90
C VAL A 86 -4.30 15.33 -11.28
N ASN A 87 -3.36 14.42 -11.54
CA ASN A 87 -3.24 13.75 -12.84
C ASN A 87 -4.47 12.91 -13.23
N LEU A 88 -5.16 12.34 -12.24
CA LEU A 88 -6.32 11.47 -12.45
C LEU A 88 -7.66 12.16 -12.18
N ASN A 89 -7.64 13.47 -11.95
CA ASN A 89 -8.83 14.27 -11.66
C ASN A 89 -9.62 13.72 -10.46
N LEU A 90 -8.89 13.44 -9.38
CA LEU A 90 -9.34 12.95 -8.08
C LEU A 90 -9.12 14.03 -7.01
N SER A 91 -9.82 13.90 -5.89
CA SER A 91 -9.47 14.63 -4.66
C SER A 91 -8.50 13.81 -3.81
N HIS A 92 -7.75 14.46 -2.93
CA HIS A 92 -6.84 13.78 -1.99
C HIS A 92 -7.15 14.18 -0.55
N ILE A 93 -7.28 13.18 0.33
CA ILE A 93 -7.37 13.33 1.78
C ILE A 93 -6.10 12.75 2.38
N ILE A 94 -5.49 13.50 3.30
CA ILE A 94 -4.28 13.11 4.01
C ILE A 94 -4.63 12.69 5.42
N VAL A 95 -4.23 11.47 5.79
CA VAL A 95 -4.25 10.98 7.17
C VAL A 95 -2.84 11.11 7.73
N ASN A 96 -2.64 12.06 8.64
CA ASN A 96 -1.33 12.27 9.24
C ASN A 96 -1.12 11.35 10.45
N HIS A 97 -0.41 10.24 10.22
CA HIS A 97 -0.06 9.26 11.26
C HIS A 97 0.84 9.79 12.39
N SER A 98 1.44 10.98 12.26
CA SER A 98 2.12 11.62 13.39
C SER A 98 1.15 12.28 14.37
N HIS A 99 -0.08 12.57 13.95
CA HIS A 99 -1.12 13.22 14.76
C HIS A 99 -2.18 12.21 15.24
N GLY A 100 -2.45 11.15 14.49
CA GLY A 100 -3.39 10.10 14.89
C GLY A 100 -3.66 9.08 13.78
N PHE A 101 -4.49 8.08 14.08
CA PHE A 101 -4.94 7.06 13.10
C PHE A 101 -6.17 7.49 12.29
N VAL A 102 -6.74 8.63 12.64
CA VAL A 102 -7.94 9.22 12.03
C VAL A 102 -7.68 10.71 11.92
N ASN A 103 -8.07 11.35 10.82
CA ASN A 103 -7.99 12.81 10.68
C ASN A 103 -9.14 13.51 11.46
N GLU A 104 -9.17 14.84 11.43
CA GLU A 104 -10.21 15.64 12.12
C GLU A 104 -11.62 15.40 11.58
N ASP A 105 -11.74 15.01 10.31
CA ASP A 105 -13.01 14.76 9.61
C ASP A 105 -13.51 13.30 9.77
N GLY A 106 -12.72 12.43 10.40
CA GLY A 106 -13.06 11.01 10.64
C GLY A 106 -12.53 10.02 9.59
N ASP A 107 -11.77 10.48 8.60
CA ASP A 107 -11.15 9.62 7.58
C ASP A 107 -9.94 8.86 8.12
N ASN A 108 -9.71 7.66 7.60
CA ASN A 108 -8.63 6.78 8.00
C ASN A 108 -8.22 5.82 6.88
N THR A 109 -7.07 5.15 7.06
CA THR A 109 -6.45 4.17 6.16
C THR A 109 -6.35 2.77 6.82
N ASN A 110 -7.20 2.51 7.83
CA ASN A 110 -7.06 1.34 8.69
C ASN A 110 -7.27 0.02 7.93
N THR A 111 -8.11 0.02 6.89
CA THR A 111 -8.44 -1.20 6.14
C THR A 111 -7.22 -1.68 5.35
N ILE A 112 -6.57 -0.78 4.61
CA ILE A 112 -5.40 -1.12 3.80
C ILE A 112 -4.18 -1.44 4.69
N GLU A 113 -3.98 -0.73 5.79
CA GLU A 113 -2.92 -1.03 6.77
C GLU A 113 -3.11 -2.40 7.43
N SER A 114 -4.34 -2.70 7.83
CA SER A 114 -4.70 -4.01 8.39
C SER A 114 -4.45 -5.12 7.37
N PHE A 115 -4.77 -4.88 6.11
CA PHE A 115 -4.47 -5.82 5.03
C PHE A 115 -2.96 -6.08 4.91
N TRP A 116 -2.12 -5.03 4.90
CA TRP A 116 -0.67 -5.20 4.85
C TRP A 116 -0.10 -5.94 6.05
N SER A 117 -0.63 -5.67 7.25
CA SER A 117 -0.25 -6.38 8.48
C SER A 117 -0.52 -7.88 8.36
N HIS A 118 -1.71 -8.26 7.90
CA HIS A 118 -2.08 -9.66 7.66
C HIS A 118 -1.21 -10.32 6.58
N LEU A 119 -0.98 -9.64 5.46
CA LEU A 119 -0.14 -10.12 4.36
C LEU A 119 1.28 -10.41 4.87
N LYS A 120 1.92 -9.44 5.53
CA LYS A 120 3.26 -9.56 6.12
C LYS A 120 3.31 -10.67 7.17
N SER A 121 2.31 -10.78 8.04
CA SER A 121 2.22 -11.85 9.04
C SER A 121 2.13 -13.25 8.41
N SER A 122 1.32 -13.42 7.37
CA SER A 122 1.20 -14.67 6.61
C SER A 122 2.54 -15.09 5.97
N MET A 123 3.25 -14.12 5.38
CA MET A 123 4.60 -14.35 4.83
C MET A 123 5.61 -14.80 5.90
N ARG A 124 5.57 -14.21 7.11
CA ARG A 124 6.42 -14.64 8.25
C ARG A 124 6.17 -16.10 8.62
N LYS A 125 4.91 -16.51 8.73
CA LYS A 125 4.53 -17.88 9.10
C LYS A 125 5.04 -18.89 8.07
N LYS A 126 4.90 -18.60 6.78
CA LYS A 126 5.40 -19.46 5.69
C LYS A 126 6.92 -19.60 5.72
N LYS A 127 7.67 -18.50 5.88
CA LYS A 127 9.14 -18.55 5.98
C LYS A 127 9.59 -19.41 7.16
N ARG A 128 9.00 -19.22 8.34
CA ARG A 128 9.31 -20.04 9.53
C ARG A 128 9.02 -21.53 9.32
N GLY A 129 7.90 -21.87 8.66
CA GLY A 129 7.56 -23.25 8.34
C GLY A 129 8.54 -23.91 7.37
N TYR A 130 9.02 -23.18 6.36
CA TYR A 130 10.04 -23.65 5.43
C TYR A 130 11.38 -23.91 6.13
N GLU A 131 11.87 -22.95 6.92
CA GLU A 131 13.12 -23.09 7.70
C GLU A 131 13.05 -24.27 8.68
N ALA A 132 11.91 -24.48 9.34
CA ALA A 132 11.69 -25.62 10.22
C ALA A 132 11.77 -26.94 9.44
N LYS A 133 11.04 -27.08 8.32
CA LYS A 133 11.05 -28.29 7.48
C LYS A 133 12.46 -28.62 6.96
N HIS A 134 13.19 -27.63 6.47
CA HIS A 134 14.57 -27.85 6.01
C HIS A 134 15.47 -28.32 7.15
N ARG A 135 15.39 -27.74 8.35
CA ARG A 135 16.17 -28.19 9.51
C ARG A 135 15.94 -29.67 9.88
N PHE A 136 14.72 -30.17 9.71
CA PHE A 136 14.41 -31.59 9.95
C PHE A 136 14.90 -32.53 8.85
N MET A 137 15.13 -32.03 7.63
CA MET A 137 15.52 -32.84 6.47
C MET A 137 17.04 -32.96 6.28
N VAL A 138 17.85 -32.20 7.04
CA VAL A 138 19.33 -32.24 7.01
C VAL A 138 19.91 -32.91 8.28
N ARG A 139 19.11 -33.69 9.00
CA ARG A 139 19.54 -34.57 10.10
C ARG A 139 19.19 -35.99 9.75
#